data_AF-A0A250F3A2-F1
#
_entry.id   AF-A0A250F3A2-F1
#
_cell.length_a   1.000
_cell.length_b   1.000
_cell.length_c   1.000
_cell.angle_alpha   90.00
_cell.angle_beta   90.00
_cell.angle_gamma   90.00
#
_symmetry.space_group_name_H-M   'P 1'
#
loop_
_entity.id
_entity.type
_entity.pdbx_description
1 polymer ?
#
loop_
_entity_poly.entity_id
_entity_poly.type
_entity_poly.pdbx_seq_one_letter_code
_entity_poly.pdbx_strand_id
1 'polypeptide(L)'
;MFLGCRTYKADKQSTDTIQKTTDTIWVDRTLPVHDTLYIPITPPHTGNNQCDTLCQQQLQQLLERLNTTKHSGQNNYGIYYDKYRQQLILYQNLQQQLNTYKSHNQQIQTSLYKMQPVPYVPTWIKILAAIGILVVIYICYRISRFFTLKP
;
A
#
# COMPACT_ATOMS: atom_id res chain seq x y z
N MET A 1 -4.44 -44.09 44.85
CA MET A 1 -3.74 -42.87 44.36
C MET A 1 -4.35 -42.52 43.02
N PHE A 2 -5.37 -41.66 42.98
CA PHE A 2 -6.02 -41.26 41.73
C PHE A 2 -5.18 -40.15 41.09
N LEU A 3 -4.45 -40.47 40.01
CA LEU A 3 -3.75 -39.48 39.18
C LEU A 3 -4.79 -38.62 38.46
N GLY A 4 -5.00 -37.39 38.93
CA GLY A 4 -5.84 -36.41 38.26
C GLY A 4 -5.11 -35.75 37.10
N CYS A 5 -5.38 -36.18 35.87
CA CYS A 5 -4.97 -35.43 34.67
C CYS A 5 -5.74 -34.09 34.63
N ARG A 6 -5.06 -32.98 34.91
CA ARG A 6 -5.59 -31.63 34.65
C ARG A 6 -5.53 -31.37 33.14
N THR A 7 -6.65 -31.52 32.45
CA THR A 7 -6.76 -31.15 31.03
C THR A 7 -6.97 -29.64 30.91
N TYR A 8 -5.94 -28.92 30.47
CA TYR A 8 -6.03 -27.52 30.04
C TYR A 8 -6.50 -27.46 28.58
N LYS A 9 -7.49 -26.62 28.28
CA LYS A 9 -7.86 -26.26 26.90
C LYS A 9 -7.53 -24.78 26.73
N ALA A 10 -6.75 -24.44 25.71
CA ALA A 10 -6.50 -23.07 25.32
C ALA A 10 -7.79 -22.53 24.68
N ASP A 11 -8.47 -21.61 25.36
CA ASP A 11 -9.59 -20.89 24.76
C ASP A 11 -9.04 -19.84 23.79
N LYS A 12 -9.59 -19.78 22.57
CA LYS A 12 -9.15 -18.81 21.57
C LYS A 12 -9.78 -17.47 21.91
N GLN A 13 -9.09 -16.66 22.70
CA GLN A 13 -9.47 -15.27 22.91
C GLN A 13 -9.30 -14.53 21.57
N SER A 14 -10.41 -14.18 20.91
CA SER A 14 -10.40 -13.23 19.79
C SER A 14 -9.87 -11.90 20.30
N THR A 15 -8.60 -11.64 20.06
CA THR A 15 -8.09 -10.28 20.05
C THR A 15 -8.67 -9.59 18.83
N ASP A 16 -9.47 -8.53 19.03
CA ASP A 16 -9.74 -7.56 17.99
C ASP A 16 -8.39 -7.08 17.44
N THR A 17 -8.02 -7.61 16.26
CA THR A 17 -6.89 -7.07 15.52
C THR A 17 -7.30 -5.67 15.10
N ILE A 18 -6.75 -4.65 15.77
CA ILE A 18 -6.70 -3.30 15.22
C ILE A 18 -5.89 -3.42 13.93
N GLN A 19 -6.59 -3.57 12.80
CA GLN A 19 -6.01 -3.51 11.48
C GLN A 19 -5.55 -2.07 11.26
N LYS A 20 -4.30 -1.79 11.58
CA LYS A 20 -3.67 -0.53 11.21
C LYS A 20 -3.19 -0.65 9.75
N THR A 21 -4.14 -0.59 8.81
CA THR A 21 -3.83 -0.46 7.39
C THR A 21 -3.07 0.86 7.21
N THR A 22 -1.79 0.77 6.90
CA THR A 22 -0.98 1.95 6.61
C THR A 22 -0.89 2.09 5.11
N ASP A 23 -1.78 2.90 4.54
CA ASP A 23 -1.72 3.27 3.13
C ASP A 23 -0.53 4.20 2.91
N THR A 24 0.61 3.65 2.51
CA THR A 24 1.77 4.46 2.13
C THR A 24 1.53 5.05 0.75
N ILE A 25 1.26 6.35 0.69
CA ILE A 25 1.25 7.13 -0.55
C ILE A 25 2.68 7.61 -0.79
N TRP A 26 3.30 7.15 -1.87
CA TRP A 26 4.58 7.67 -2.31
C TRP A 26 4.33 8.91 -3.15
N VAL A 27 4.91 10.04 -2.73
CA VAL A 27 4.82 11.31 -3.45
C VAL A 27 6.19 11.62 -4.00
N ASP A 28 6.40 11.33 -5.28
CA ASP A 28 7.64 11.70 -5.96
C ASP A 28 7.53 13.14 -6.46
N ARG A 29 8.53 13.94 -6.08
CA ARG A 29 8.65 15.35 -6.46
C ARG A 29 9.74 15.48 -7.51
N THR A 30 9.37 15.78 -8.75
CA THR A 30 10.33 16.20 -9.78
C THR A 30 10.55 17.69 -9.69
N LEU A 31 11.81 18.12 -9.70
CA LEU A 31 12.20 19.54 -9.69
C LEU A 31 11.76 20.24 -10.99
N PRO A 32 11.48 21.55 -10.94
CA PRO A 32 11.25 22.33 -12.16
C PRO A 32 12.51 22.35 -13.05
N VAL A 33 12.32 22.31 -14.36
CA VAL A 33 13.39 22.31 -15.37
C VAL A 33 13.21 23.51 -16.29
N HIS A 34 14.26 24.31 -16.43
CA HIS A 34 14.27 25.53 -17.24
C HIS A 34 15.50 25.56 -18.15
N ASP A 35 15.48 24.70 -19.16
CA ASP A 35 16.63 24.48 -20.03
C ASP A 35 16.38 25.07 -21.42
N THR A 36 17.41 25.64 -22.02
CA THR A 36 17.41 26.07 -23.41
C THR A 36 18.64 25.52 -24.10
N LEU A 37 18.45 24.80 -25.20
CA LEU A 37 19.50 24.23 -26.02
C LEU A 37 19.60 25.01 -27.34
N TYR A 38 20.82 25.37 -27.71
CA TYR A 38 21.13 26.06 -28.96
C TYR A 38 21.89 25.12 -29.89
N ILE A 39 21.31 24.82 -31.05
CA ILE A 39 21.92 23.95 -32.05
C ILE A 39 22.26 24.80 -33.29
N PRO A 40 23.55 25.04 -33.59
CA PRO A 40 23.93 25.78 -34.78
C PRO A 40 23.63 24.96 -36.05
N ILE A 41 23.05 25.60 -37.06
CA ILE A 41 22.78 25.00 -38.36
C ILE A 41 23.76 25.58 -39.38
N THR A 42 24.67 24.75 -39.87
CA THR A 42 25.61 25.16 -40.92
C THR A 42 24.92 25.17 -42.28
N PRO A 43 25.11 26.23 -43.09
CA PRO A 43 24.58 26.26 -44.45
C PRO A 43 25.22 25.19 -45.33
N PRO A 44 24.49 24.66 -46.33
CA PRO A 44 25.04 23.71 -47.28
C PRO A 44 26.13 24.38 -48.12
N HIS A 45 27.25 23.68 -48.31
CA HIS A 45 28.33 24.13 -49.17
C HIS A 45 28.80 22.98 -50.06
N THR A 46 28.34 23.01 -51.31
CA THR A 46 28.63 21.98 -52.32
C THR A 46 29.57 22.46 -53.41
N GLY A 47 29.99 23.74 -53.37
CA GLY A 47 30.88 24.35 -54.37
C GLY A 47 30.15 24.84 -55.62
N ASN A 48 28.85 24.60 -55.73
CA ASN A 48 27.98 25.19 -56.76
C ASN A 48 26.97 26.14 -56.12
N ASN A 49 27.16 27.45 -56.36
CA ASN A 49 26.33 28.50 -55.78
C ASN A 49 24.85 28.38 -56.13
N GLN A 50 24.48 27.88 -57.31
CA GLN A 50 23.08 27.71 -57.69
C GLN A 50 22.40 26.59 -56.89
N CYS A 51 23.11 25.49 -56.63
CA CYS A 51 22.59 24.39 -55.81
C CYS A 51 22.55 24.77 -54.33
N ASP A 52 23.58 25.47 -53.83
CA ASP A 52 23.67 25.89 -52.43
C ASP A 52 22.52 26.86 -52.08
N THR A 53 22.22 27.83 -52.96
CA THR A 53 21.11 28.77 -52.76
C THR A 53 19.74 28.09 -52.72
N LEU A 54 19.48 27.16 -53.65
CA LEU A 54 18.23 26.39 -53.66
C LEU A 54 18.09 25.50 -52.41
N CYS A 55 19.15 24.80 -52.03
CA CYS A 55 19.16 23.97 -50.81
C CYS A 55 18.96 24.82 -49.56
N GLN A 56 19.60 25.98 -49.49
CA GLN A 56 19.47 26.88 -48.33
C GLN A 56 18.06 27.43 -48.20
N GLN A 57 17.39 27.77 -49.30
CA GLN A 57 15.98 28.17 -49.29
C GLN A 57 15.06 27.04 -48.80
N GLN A 58 15.24 25.83 -49.34
CA GLN A 58 14.43 24.68 -48.92
C GLN A 58 14.66 24.31 -47.45
N LEU A 59 15.92 24.38 -47.00
CA LEU A 59 16.30 24.14 -45.61
C LEU A 59 15.64 25.17 -44.68
N GLN A 60 15.66 26.45 -45.03
CA GLN A 60 14.98 27.49 -44.26
C GLN A 60 13.48 27.25 -44.18
N GLN A 61 12.82 26.90 -45.29
CA GLN A 61 11.39 26.59 -45.29
C GLN A 61 11.04 25.38 -44.40
N LEU A 62 11.90 24.35 -44.39
CA LEU A 62 11.73 23.19 -43.51
C LEU A 62 11.89 23.58 -42.03
N LEU A 63 12.93 24.34 -41.70
CA LEU A 63 13.22 24.78 -40.33
C LEU A 63 12.13 25.70 -39.78
N GLU A 64 11.54 26.55 -40.63
CA GLU A 64 10.40 27.38 -40.27
C GLU A 64 9.14 26.56 -39.97
N ARG A 65 8.89 25.50 -40.75
CA ARG A 65 7.77 24.58 -40.52
C ARG A 65 7.95 23.71 -39.27
N LEU A 66 9.18 23.47 -38.85
CA LEU A 66 9.53 22.73 -37.63
C LEU A 66 9.22 23.49 -36.34
N ASN A 67 8.76 24.74 -36.43
CA ASN A 67 8.33 25.51 -35.28
C ASN A 67 7.17 24.80 -34.57
N THR A 68 7.46 24.25 -33.40
CA THR A 68 6.51 23.50 -32.60
C THR A 68 6.51 24.05 -31.20
N THR A 69 5.32 24.34 -30.68
CA THR A 69 5.15 24.81 -29.31
C THR A 69 4.06 23.97 -28.67
N LYS A 70 4.35 23.41 -27.50
CA LYS A 70 3.39 22.62 -26.75
C LYS A 70 3.26 23.17 -25.34
N HIS A 71 2.02 23.52 -25.02
CA HIS A 71 1.64 23.99 -23.72
C HIS A 71 0.76 22.93 -23.04
N SER A 72 1.08 22.58 -21.79
CA SER A 72 0.33 21.61 -21.01
C SER A 72 0.27 22.05 -19.55
N GLY A 73 -0.87 22.60 -19.15
CA GLY A 73 -1.05 23.16 -17.81
C GLY A 73 -0.08 24.33 -17.60
N GLN A 74 0.85 24.19 -16.66
CA GLN A 74 1.91 25.20 -16.43
C GLN A 74 3.24 24.85 -17.13
N ASN A 75 3.30 23.74 -17.87
CA ASN A 75 4.47 23.35 -18.63
C ASN A 75 4.43 23.95 -20.03
N ASN A 76 5.57 24.45 -20.49
CA ASN A 76 5.74 24.96 -21.84
C ASN A 76 7.05 24.45 -22.43
N TYR A 77 7.02 23.91 -23.63
CA TYR A 77 8.23 23.53 -24.34
C TYR A 77 8.01 23.71 -25.84
N GLY A 78 9.10 23.95 -26.54
CA GLY A 78 9.01 24.15 -27.96
C GLY A 78 10.36 24.18 -28.64
N ILE A 79 10.29 24.18 -29.94
CA ILE A 79 11.42 24.22 -30.85
C ILE A 79 11.11 25.28 -31.88
N TYR A 80 12.03 26.21 -32.10
CA TYR A 80 11.90 27.20 -33.16
C TYR A 80 13.26 27.50 -33.79
N TYR A 81 13.24 27.91 -35.05
CA TYR A 81 14.44 28.29 -35.77
C TYR A 81 14.64 29.81 -35.75
N ASP A 82 15.81 30.25 -35.28
CA ASP A 82 16.25 31.63 -35.34
C ASP A 82 17.04 31.86 -36.65
N LYS A 83 16.39 32.55 -37.61
CA LYS A 83 16.97 32.84 -38.93
C LYS A 83 18.18 33.76 -38.86
N TYR A 84 18.25 34.66 -37.87
CA TYR A 84 19.32 35.65 -37.74
C TYR A 84 20.59 35.04 -37.19
N ARG A 85 20.42 34.12 -36.24
CA ARG A 85 21.53 33.42 -35.60
C ARG A 85 21.82 32.05 -36.21
N GLN A 86 21.05 31.64 -37.23
CA GLN A 86 21.17 30.36 -37.93
C GLN A 86 21.22 29.17 -36.95
N GLN A 87 20.32 29.17 -35.97
CA GLN A 87 20.32 28.17 -34.91
C GLN A 87 18.90 27.70 -34.61
N LEU A 88 18.78 26.41 -34.30
CA LEU A 88 17.56 25.82 -33.77
C LEU A 88 17.59 25.93 -32.24
N ILE A 89 16.55 26.53 -31.68
CA ILE A 89 16.43 26.78 -30.25
C ILE A 89 15.35 25.85 -29.72
N LEU A 90 15.73 24.98 -28.78
CA LEU A 90 14.82 24.13 -28.04
C LEU A 90 14.73 24.66 -26.62
N TYR A 91 13.54 24.98 -26.16
CA TYR A 91 13.32 25.46 -24.81
C TYR A 91 12.36 24.53 -24.08
N GLN A 92 12.64 24.30 -22.80
CA GLN A 92 11.82 23.50 -21.90
C GLN A 92 11.64 24.26 -20.60
N ASN A 93 10.40 24.61 -20.31
CA ASN A 93 9.96 25.20 -19.06
C ASN A 93 8.94 24.25 -18.43
N LEU A 94 9.45 23.31 -17.64
CA LEU A 94 8.68 22.31 -16.93
C LEU A 94 8.57 22.72 -15.47
N GLN A 95 7.35 22.80 -14.98
CA GLN A 95 7.08 23.06 -13.57
C GLN A 95 7.21 21.77 -12.76
N GLN A 96 7.41 21.94 -11.46
CA GLN A 96 7.47 20.86 -10.51
C GLN A 96 6.23 19.95 -10.61
N GLN A 97 6.43 18.64 -10.81
CA GLN A 97 5.33 17.67 -10.82
C GLN A 97 5.31 16.89 -9.50
N LEU A 98 4.10 16.58 -9.03
CA LEU A 98 3.84 15.75 -7.86
C LEU A 98 3.16 14.48 -8.34
N ASN A 99 3.91 13.38 -8.42
CA ASN A 99 3.37 12.09 -8.83
C ASN A 99 3.03 11.29 -7.57
N THR A 100 1.73 11.02 -7.36
CA THR A 100 1.27 10.21 -6.23
C THR A 100 1.07 8.77 -6.67
N TYR A 101 1.91 7.85 -6.19
CA TYR A 101 1.73 6.42 -6.39
C TYR A 101 1.04 5.81 -5.17
N LYS A 102 -0.12 5.18 -5.39
CA LYS A 102 -0.80 4.39 -4.36
C LYS A 102 -0.29 2.96 -4.43
N SER A 103 0.52 2.55 -3.45
CA SER A 103 0.92 1.14 -3.31
C SER A 103 -0.11 0.42 -2.45
N HIS A 104 -0.82 -0.55 -3.02
CA HIS A 104 -1.76 -1.39 -2.28
C HIS A 104 -0.99 -2.57 -1.66
N ASN A 105 -0.45 -2.37 -0.46
CA ASN A 105 0.14 -3.47 0.29
C ASN A 105 -0.98 -4.37 0.84
N GLN A 106 -1.15 -5.58 0.28
CA GLN A 106 -2.00 -6.60 0.88
C GLN A 106 -1.36 -7.05 2.20
N GLN A 107 -1.93 -6.60 3.32
CA GLN A 107 -1.50 -6.97 4.65
C GLN A 107 -1.85 -8.44 4.92
N ILE A 108 -0.86 -9.34 4.87
CA ILE A 108 -1.01 -10.72 5.33
C ILE A 108 -1.26 -10.68 6.84
N GLN A 109 -2.50 -10.98 7.25
CA GLN A 109 -2.88 -11.10 8.66
C GLN A 109 -2.19 -12.32 9.28
N THR A 110 -1.08 -12.10 9.98
CA THR A 110 -0.51 -13.10 10.87
C THR A 110 -1.13 -12.90 12.26
N SER A 111 -2.15 -13.70 12.57
CA SER A 111 -2.75 -13.75 13.90
C SER A 111 -1.78 -14.43 14.88
N LEU A 112 -1.02 -13.63 15.62
CA LEU A 112 -0.24 -14.11 16.77
C LEU A 112 -1.19 -14.40 17.93
N TYR A 113 -1.53 -15.68 18.11
CA TYR A 113 -2.34 -16.14 19.23
C TYR A 113 -1.51 -16.12 20.52
N LYS A 114 -1.93 -15.35 21.53
CA LYS A 114 -1.41 -15.49 22.90
C LYS A 114 -2.33 -16.43 23.66
N MET A 115 -1.85 -17.62 24.01
CA MET A 115 -2.61 -18.57 24.85
C MET A 115 -2.52 -18.14 26.31
N GLN A 116 -3.62 -17.63 26.87
CA GLN A 116 -3.74 -17.39 28.31
C GLN A 116 -4.37 -18.63 28.96
N PRO A 117 -3.69 -19.33 29.89
CA PRO A 117 -4.22 -20.54 30.50
C PRO A 117 -5.31 -20.17 31.52
N VAL A 118 -6.57 -20.29 31.12
CA VAL A 118 -7.72 -20.22 32.04
C VAL A 118 -8.06 -21.63 32.56
N PRO A 119 -8.28 -21.79 33.88
CA PRO A 119 -8.65 -23.09 34.45
C PRO A 119 -10.05 -23.51 33.95
N TYR A 120 -10.09 -24.52 33.09
CA TYR A 120 -11.33 -25.09 32.55
C TYR A 120 -11.86 -26.21 33.44
N VAL A 121 -13.09 -26.05 33.94
CA VAL A 121 -13.82 -27.12 34.63
C VAL A 121 -14.81 -27.74 33.64
N PRO A 122 -14.63 -29.01 33.19
CA PRO A 122 -15.54 -29.64 32.24
C PRO A 122 -16.97 -29.73 32.77
N THR A 123 -17.94 -29.57 31.88
CA THR A 123 -19.38 -29.56 32.18
C THR A 123 -19.84 -30.82 32.91
N TRP A 124 -19.26 -31.97 32.56
CA TRP A 124 -19.51 -33.25 33.24
C TRP A 124 -19.20 -33.19 34.75
N ILE A 125 -18.15 -32.47 35.17
CA ILE A 125 -17.84 -32.33 36.61
C ILE A 125 -18.95 -31.58 37.35
N LYS A 126 -19.59 -30.58 36.73
CA LYS A 126 -20.74 -29.87 37.33
C LYS A 126 -21.93 -30.83 37.53
N ILE A 127 -22.16 -31.72 36.57
CA ILE A 127 -23.22 -32.74 36.65
C ILE A 127 -22.91 -33.76 37.75
N LEU A 128 -21.68 -34.29 37.81
CA LEU A 128 -21.27 -35.21 38.87
C LEU A 128 -21.38 -34.57 40.26
N ALA A 129 -21.00 -33.30 40.41
CA ALA A 129 -21.12 -32.57 41.67
C ALA A 129 -22.59 -32.45 42.12
N ALA A 130 -23.51 -32.16 41.19
CA ALA A 130 -24.94 -32.07 41.48
C ALA A 130 -25.53 -33.42 41.95
N ILE A 131 -25.16 -34.52 41.27
CA ILE A 131 -25.58 -35.86 41.65
C ILE A 131 -25.04 -36.23 43.04
N GLY A 132 -23.78 -35.91 43.32
CA GLY A 132 -23.16 -36.14 44.63
C GLY A 132 -23.93 -35.46 45.77
N ILE A 133 -24.35 -34.21 45.58
CA ILE A 133 -25.15 -33.48 46.57
C ILE A 133 -26.50 -34.17 46.81
N LEU A 134 -27.20 -34.59 45.75
CA LEU A 134 -28.50 -35.28 45.89
C LEU A 134 -28.38 -36.59 46.69
N VAL A 135 -27.31 -37.35 46.47
CA VAL A 135 -27.07 -38.61 47.21
C VAL A 135 -26.82 -38.34 48.69
N VAL A 136 -26.03 -37.32 49.03
CA VAL A 136 -25.76 -36.95 50.43
C VAL A 136 -27.05 -36.52 51.15
N ILE A 137 -27.89 -35.71 50.49
CA ILE A 137 -29.19 -35.30 51.04
C ILE A 137 -30.09 -36.52 51.29
N TYR A 138 -30.15 -37.45 50.32
CA TYR A 138 -30.96 -38.65 50.45
C TYR A 138 -30.49 -39.55 51.61
N ILE A 139 -29.18 -39.73 51.78
CA ILE A 139 -28.62 -40.51 52.89
C ILE A 139 -28.93 -39.84 54.23
N CYS A 140 -28.75 -38.52 54.34
CA CYS A 140 -29.08 -37.78 55.56
C CYS A 140 -30.57 -37.92 55.90
N TYR A 141 -31.46 -37.75 54.93
CA TYR A 141 -32.90 -37.97 55.11
C TYR A 141 -33.20 -39.40 55.56
N ARG A 142 -32.57 -40.40 54.95
CA ARG A 142 -32.80 -41.82 55.28
C ARG A 142 -32.30 -42.17 56.67
N ILE A 143 -31.18 -41.61 57.13
CA ILE A 143 -30.65 -41.80 58.49
C ILE A 143 -31.55 -41.09 59.50
N SER A 144 -31.92 -39.83 59.27
CA SER A 144 -32.85 -39.10 60.13
C SER A 144 -34.16 -39.86 60.28
N ARG A 145 -34.75 -40.29 59.17
CA ARG A 145 -35.97 -41.11 59.18
C ARG A 145 -35.81 -42.42 59.94
N PHE A 146 -34.65 -43.09 59.82
CA PHE A 146 -34.38 -44.33 60.55
C PHE A 146 -34.25 -44.11 62.07
N PHE A 147 -33.66 -43.00 62.50
CA PHE A 147 -33.59 -42.64 63.93
C PHE A 147 -34.94 -42.17 64.49
N THR A 148 -35.78 -41.51 63.69
CA THR A 148 -37.14 -41.08 64.11
C THR A 148 -38.15 -42.25 64.16
N LEU A 149 -37.83 -43.41 63.59
CA LEU A 149 -38.67 -44.62 63.57
C LEU A 149 -38.18 -45.73 64.52
N LYS A 150 -37.26 -45.43 65.43
CA LYS A 150 -36.94 -46.33 66.54
C LYS A 150 -37.87 -46.00 67.72
N PRO A 151 -38.63 -46.98 68.27
CA PRO A 151 -39.50 -46.80 69.43
C PRO A 151 -38.71 -46.46 70.70
#